data_AF-A0A377YSE5-F1
#
_entry.id   AF-A0A377YSE5-F1
#
_cell.length_a   1.000
_cell.length_b   1.000
_cell.length_c   1.000
_cell.angle_alpha   90.00
_cell.angle_beta   90.00
_cell.angle_gamma   90.00
#
_symmetry.space_group_name_H-M   'P 1'
#
loop_
_entity.id
_entity.type
_entity.pdbx_description
1 polymer ?
#
loop_
_entity_poly.entity_id
_entity_poly.type
_entity_poly.pdbx_seq_one_letter_code
_entity_poly.pdbx_strand_id
1 'polypeptide(L)'
;MTDSTRIDFIYLSEQDMIRAGVTDMPACVDTMEEMFGLLYQGDYRMAGANNDSHGAMVTFPENSPFPTMPKPTADRRLMAMPAYLGGNFGTAGVKWYGSNIANREKGLPRSILMFTLNDADTGAPLAHMSANLLSAYRTGAVPGVGARHLARKDSRVIGLLGPGVMGKTAVAAFIAVCPLIDTIKVKGRGQRRLDNFLTWVQETYPQMFE
;
A
#
# COMPACT_ATOMS: atom_id res chain seq x y z
N MET A 1 29.35 26.94 -16.46
CA MET A 1 28.19 26.03 -16.37
C MET A 1 28.72 24.64 -16.68
N THR A 2 28.41 23.64 -15.87
CA THR A 2 28.84 22.27 -16.12
C THR A 2 27.92 21.64 -17.17
N ASP A 3 28.43 21.23 -18.32
CA ASP A 3 27.68 20.59 -19.42
C ASP A 3 27.19 19.16 -19.11
N SER A 4 27.23 18.75 -17.84
CA SER A 4 26.86 17.39 -17.45
C SER A 4 25.35 17.29 -17.22
N THR A 5 24.68 16.44 -17.99
CA THR A 5 23.26 16.08 -17.82
C THR A 5 23.09 14.76 -17.06
N ARG A 6 24.08 14.37 -16.25
CA ARG A 6 24.06 13.09 -15.52
C ARG A 6 22.97 13.12 -14.43
N ILE A 7 22.18 12.05 -14.38
CA ILE A 7 21.13 11.83 -13.37
C ILE A 7 21.41 10.48 -12.71
N ASP A 8 21.51 10.45 -11.38
CA ASP A 8 21.63 9.23 -10.57
C ASP A 8 20.37 9.09 -9.69
N PHE A 9 19.92 7.87 -9.42
CA PHE A 9 18.78 7.58 -8.54
C PHE A 9 18.97 6.25 -7.80
N ILE A 10 18.21 6.05 -6.72
CA ILE A 10 18.33 4.87 -5.86
C ILE A 10 17.37 3.77 -6.32
N TYR A 11 17.87 2.55 -6.51
CA TYR A 11 17.00 1.37 -6.62
C TYR A 11 16.87 0.68 -5.25
N LEU A 12 15.64 0.40 -4.82
CA LEU A 12 15.34 -0.31 -3.57
C LEU A 12 14.56 -1.59 -3.85
N SER A 13 15.21 -2.74 -3.66
CA SER A 13 14.54 -4.03 -3.62
C SER A 13 13.58 -4.13 -2.43
N GLU A 14 12.74 -5.18 -2.38
CA GLU A 14 11.85 -5.38 -1.21
C GLU A 14 12.64 -5.48 0.11
N GLN A 15 13.82 -6.10 0.10
CA GLN A 15 14.68 -6.17 1.29
C GLN A 15 15.26 -4.81 1.66
N ASP A 16 15.57 -3.97 0.69
CA ASP A 16 16.05 -2.61 0.94
C ASP A 16 14.93 -1.75 1.53
N MET A 17 13.69 -1.95 1.06
CA MET A 17 12.50 -1.31 1.62
C MET A 17 12.24 -1.74 3.06
N ILE A 18 12.40 -3.03 3.39
CA ILE A 18 12.31 -3.53 4.78
C ILE A 18 13.38 -2.86 5.65
N ARG A 19 14.64 -2.80 5.20
CA ARG A 19 15.73 -2.14 5.93
C ARG A 19 15.51 -0.63 6.10
N ALA A 20 14.83 0.00 5.15
CA ALA A 20 14.42 1.40 5.21
C ALA A 20 13.20 1.66 6.11
N GLY A 21 12.61 0.63 6.72
CA GLY A 21 11.50 0.78 7.67
C GLY A 21 10.11 0.79 7.04
N VAL A 22 9.92 0.27 5.81
CA VAL A 22 8.59 0.20 5.18
C VAL A 22 7.55 -0.56 6.01
N THR A 23 8.01 -1.38 6.96
CA THR A 23 7.17 -2.18 7.87
C THR A 23 6.94 -1.51 9.23
N ASP A 24 7.41 -0.29 9.46
CA ASP A 24 7.11 0.48 10.66
C ASP A 24 5.65 1.00 10.60
N MET A 25 4.75 0.28 11.26
CA MET A 25 3.33 0.61 11.23
C MET A 25 2.99 1.91 11.99
N PRO A 26 3.46 2.16 13.22
CA PRO A 26 3.26 3.46 13.89
C PRO A 26 3.66 4.66 13.03
N ALA A 27 4.88 4.65 12.47
CA ALA A 27 5.35 5.73 11.61
C ALA A 27 4.52 5.84 10.33
N CYS A 28 4.06 4.72 9.78
CA CYS A 28 3.17 4.71 8.62
C CYS A 28 1.81 5.35 8.94
N VAL A 29 1.23 5.11 10.12
CA VAL A 29 -0.02 5.76 10.54
C VAL A 29 0.17 7.26 10.69
N ASP A 30 1.26 7.71 11.33
CA ASP A 30 1.58 9.14 11.46
C ASP A 30 1.72 9.81 10.09
N THR A 31 2.45 9.16 9.17
CA THR A 31 2.60 9.64 7.78
C THR A 31 1.25 9.73 7.05
N MET A 32 0.36 8.74 7.23
CA MET A 32 -0.97 8.77 6.61
C MET A 32 -1.87 9.85 7.21
N GLU A 33 -1.74 10.14 8.51
CA GLU A 33 -2.45 11.23 9.17
C GLU A 33 -2.01 12.60 8.64
N GLU A 34 -0.71 12.85 8.50
CA GLU A 34 -0.18 14.07 7.87
C GLU A 34 -0.68 14.21 6.43
N MET A 35 -0.64 13.11 5.66
CA MET A 35 -1.16 13.07 4.29
C MET A 35 -2.64 13.46 4.23
N PHE A 36 -3.49 12.96 5.14
CA PHE A 36 -4.89 13.39 5.20
C PHE A 36 -5.06 14.88 5.50
N GLY A 37 -4.19 15.45 6.33
CA GLY A 37 -4.14 16.90 6.56
C GLY A 37 -3.85 17.69 5.29
N LEU A 38 -2.86 17.26 4.50
CA LEU A 38 -2.51 17.89 3.21
C LEU A 38 -3.62 17.74 2.16
N LEU A 39 -4.28 16.57 2.12
CA LEU A 39 -5.46 16.35 1.29
C LEU A 39 -6.58 17.33 1.62
N TYR A 40 -6.87 17.52 2.91
CA TYR A 40 -7.88 18.47 3.37
C TYR A 40 -7.53 19.92 2.98
N GLN A 41 -6.26 20.30 3.08
CA GLN A 41 -5.78 21.63 2.68
C GLN A 41 -5.75 21.82 1.16
N GLY A 42 -5.80 20.75 0.38
CA GLY A 42 -5.69 20.77 -1.09
C GLY A 42 -4.26 20.83 -1.61
N ASP A 43 -3.25 20.59 -0.76
CA ASP A 43 -1.83 20.57 -1.12
C ASP A 43 -1.41 19.19 -1.67
N TYR A 44 -2.08 18.81 -2.75
CA TYR A 44 -1.82 17.57 -3.48
C TYR A 44 -2.33 17.67 -4.93
N ARG A 45 -1.83 16.79 -5.79
CA ARG A 45 -2.38 16.54 -7.12
C ARG A 45 -2.35 15.06 -7.44
N MET A 46 -3.42 14.51 -8.01
CA MET A 46 -3.46 13.16 -8.58
C MET A 46 -3.74 13.23 -10.09
N ALA A 47 -3.87 12.07 -10.74
CA ALA A 47 -4.07 12.00 -12.18
C ALA A 47 -5.40 12.63 -12.66
N GLY A 48 -5.51 12.80 -13.97
CA GLY A 48 -6.75 13.17 -14.66
C GLY A 48 -7.11 14.66 -14.59
N ALA A 49 -8.13 15.05 -15.36
CA ALA A 49 -8.45 16.46 -15.62
C ALA A 49 -8.82 17.28 -14.36
N ASN A 50 -9.35 16.61 -13.33
CA ASN A 50 -9.73 17.25 -12.08
C ASN A 50 -8.61 17.23 -11.02
N ASN A 51 -7.42 16.72 -11.37
CA ASN A 51 -6.30 16.50 -10.45
C ASN A 51 -6.63 15.61 -9.23
N ASP A 52 -7.62 14.71 -9.37
CA ASP A 52 -8.15 13.91 -8.26
C ASP A 52 -8.56 12.48 -8.69
N SER A 53 -8.05 11.99 -9.82
CA SER A 53 -8.35 10.63 -10.28
C SER A 53 -7.46 9.62 -9.57
N HIS A 54 -8.06 8.51 -9.12
CA HIS A 54 -7.35 7.44 -8.43
C HIS A 54 -6.17 6.86 -9.25
N GLY A 55 -6.25 6.91 -10.57
CA GLY A 55 -5.17 6.53 -11.47
C GLY A 55 -5.65 6.28 -12.90
N ALA A 56 -4.75 5.84 -13.75
CA ALA A 56 -5.02 5.45 -15.13
C ALA A 56 -4.85 3.93 -15.28
N MET A 57 -5.91 3.25 -15.73
CA MET A 57 -5.94 1.80 -15.88
C MET A 57 -5.78 1.41 -17.35
N VAL A 58 -4.93 0.41 -17.62
CA VAL A 58 -4.92 -0.29 -18.91
C VAL A 58 -5.94 -1.42 -18.85
N THR A 59 -6.94 -1.34 -19.73
CA THR A 59 -7.98 -2.36 -19.89
C THR A 59 -7.81 -3.09 -21.21
N PHE A 60 -8.18 -4.37 -21.24
CA PHE A 60 -8.15 -5.17 -22.46
C PHE A 60 -9.57 -5.46 -22.95
N PRO A 61 -9.82 -5.47 -24.26
CA PRO A 61 -11.13 -5.78 -24.82
C PRO A 61 -11.41 -7.29 -24.76
N GLU A 62 -12.70 -7.66 -24.67
CA GLU A 62 -13.13 -9.07 -24.72
C GLU A 62 -12.68 -9.76 -26.02
N ASN A 63 -12.79 -9.03 -27.14
CA ASN A 63 -12.37 -9.46 -28.45
C ASN A 63 -11.25 -8.56 -28.97
N SER A 64 -10.14 -9.15 -29.41
CA SER A 64 -9.02 -8.44 -30.01
C SER A 64 -8.61 -9.15 -31.31
N PRO A 65 -8.35 -8.41 -32.40
CA PRO A 65 -7.79 -8.99 -33.63
C PRO A 65 -6.31 -9.39 -33.46
N PHE A 66 -5.68 -9.02 -32.33
CA PHE A 66 -4.28 -9.29 -32.04
C PHE A 66 -4.15 -10.56 -31.17
N PRO A 67 -3.50 -11.63 -31.66
CA PRO A 67 -3.51 -12.94 -31.00
C PRO A 67 -2.78 -12.96 -29.64
N THR A 68 -1.86 -12.01 -29.42
CA THR A 68 -1.06 -11.92 -28.18
C THR A 68 -1.63 -10.93 -27.16
N MET A 69 -2.68 -10.19 -27.51
CA MET A 69 -3.28 -9.23 -26.59
C MET A 69 -3.95 -9.98 -25.44
N PRO A 70 -3.62 -9.68 -24.17
CA PRO A 70 -4.26 -10.34 -23.03
C PRO A 70 -5.77 -10.11 -23.05
N LYS A 71 -6.57 -11.13 -22.70
CA LYS A 71 -8.01 -10.94 -22.45
C LYS A 71 -8.27 -10.25 -21.10
N PRO A 72 -9.37 -9.50 -20.95
CA PRO A 72 -9.82 -9.06 -19.63
C PRO A 72 -10.12 -10.27 -18.75
N THR A 73 -9.90 -10.11 -17.45
CA THR A 73 -10.46 -10.99 -16.42
C THR A 73 -10.96 -10.11 -15.28
N ALA A 74 -11.81 -10.65 -14.41
CA ALA A 74 -12.35 -9.89 -13.28
C ALA A 74 -11.26 -9.27 -12.38
N ASP A 75 -10.06 -9.87 -12.34
CA ASP A 75 -8.97 -9.44 -11.47
C ASP A 75 -7.76 -8.84 -12.19
N ARG A 76 -7.70 -8.96 -13.53
CA ARG A 76 -6.58 -8.49 -14.35
C ARG A 76 -6.66 -6.98 -14.54
N ARG A 77 -5.68 -6.27 -14.00
CA ARG A 77 -5.50 -4.83 -14.20
C ARG A 77 -4.03 -4.46 -14.16
N LEU A 78 -3.68 -3.48 -14.99
CA LEU A 78 -2.43 -2.73 -14.93
C LEU A 78 -2.81 -1.27 -14.67
N MET A 79 -2.21 -0.64 -13.68
CA MET A 79 -2.64 0.68 -13.25
C MET A 79 -1.46 1.55 -12.83
N ALA A 80 -1.45 2.77 -13.35
CA ALA A 80 -0.60 3.86 -12.91
C ALA A 80 -1.39 4.74 -11.92
N MET A 81 -0.80 5.04 -10.77
CA MET A 81 -1.36 5.95 -9.79
C MET A 81 -0.33 7.06 -9.50
N PRO A 82 -0.22 8.07 -10.38
CA PRO A 82 0.66 9.21 -10.16
C PRO A 82 0.04 10.20 -9.18
N ALA A 83 0.87 10.78 -8.31
CA ALA A 83 0.47 11.85 -7.41
C ALA A 83 1.67 12.75 -7.05
N TYR A 84 1.36 14.00 -6.71
CA TYR A 84 2.20 14.92 -5.96
C TYR A 84 1.60 15.11 -4.57
N LEU A 85 2.46 15.20 -3.56
CA LEU A 85 2.09 15.54 -2.19
C LEU A 85 3.01 16.67 -1.70
N GLY A 86 2.41 17.74 -1.17
CA GLY A 86 3.16 18.89 -0.67
C GLY A 86 3.62 18.73 0.78
N GLY A 87 3.54 19.80 1.56
CA GLY A 87 4.11 19.85 2.91
C GLY A 87 5.61 19.49 2.94
N ASN A 88 6.02 18.68 3.91
CA ASN A 88 7.40 18.23 4.04
C ASN A 88 7.81 17.15 3.01
N PHE A 89 6.86 16.63 2.22
CA PHE A 89 7.15 15.61 1.21
C PHE A 89 7.69 16.23 -0.07
N GLY A 90 7.07 17.29 -0.57
CA GLY A 90 7.54 18.09 -1.72
C GLY A 90 7.90 17.28 -2.97
N THR A 91 7.28 16.12 -3.17
CA THR A 91 7.69 15.13 -4.18
C THR A 91 6.51 14.65 -5.00
N ALA A 92 6.82 14.25 -6.23
CA ALA A 92 5.90 13.55 -7.10
C ALA A 92 6.29 12.07 -7.18
N GLY A 93 5.36 11.21 -7.55
CA GLY A 93 5.68 9.81 -7.75
C GLY A 93 4.56 9.06 -8.42
N VAL A 94 4.85 7.83 -8.84
CA VAL A 94 3.89 6.95 -9.49
C VAL A 94 4.02 5.53 -8.95
N LYS A 95 2.90 5.00 -8.47
CA LYS A 95 2.76 3.57 -8.27
C LYS A 95 2.32 2.92 -9.57
N TRP A 96 3.12 2.01 -10.09
CA TRP A 96 2.74 1.16 -11.22
C TRP A 96 2.54 -0.27 -10.73
N TYR A 97 1.40 -0.87 -11.05
CA TYR A 97 1.16 -2.25 -10.63
C TYR A 97 0.30 -3.08 -11.56
N GLY A 98 0.62 -4.37 -11.58
CA GLY A 98 -0.24 -5.42 -12.12
C GLY A 98 -0.95 -6.15 -10.98
N SER A 99 -2.21 -6.52 -11.17
CA SER A 99 -2.94 -7.47 -10.32
C SER A 99 -3.56 -8.52 -11.23
N ASN A 100 -3.41 -9.79 -10.90
CA ASN A 100 -4.04 -10.92 -11.59
C ASN A 100 -4.05 -12.15 -10.66
N ILE A 101 -5.23 -12.73 -10.37
CA ILE A 101 -5.30 -13.93 -9.53
C ILE A 101 -4.50 -15.10 -10.14
N ALA A 102 -4.51 -15.24 -11.46
CA ALA A 102 -3.83 -16.32 -12.17
C ALA A 102 -2.29 -16.27 -12.02
N ASN A 103 -1.72 -15.19 -11.48
CA ASN A 103 -0.29 -15.17 -11.14
C ASN A 103 0.09 -16.27 -10.13
N ARG A 104 -0.87 -16.69 -9.28
CA ARG A 104 -0.64 -17.77 -8.31
C ARG A 104 -0.31 -19.11 -8.96
N GLU A 105 -0.88 -19.38 -10.12
CA GLU A 105 -0.60 -20.59 -10.92
C GLU A 105 0.82 -20.57 -11.48
N LYS A 106 1.45 -19.39 -11.53
CA LYS A 106 2.82 -19.16 -11.99
C LYS A 106 3.82 -19.02 -10.84
N GLY A 107 3.42 -19.30 -9.59
CA GLY A 107 4.26 -19.09 -8.41
C GLY A 107 4.50 -17.61 -8.06
N LEU A 108 3.75 -16.68 -8.65
CA LEU A 108 3.89 -15.24 -8.42
C LEU A 108 2.83 -14.70 -7.46
N PRO A 109 3.10 -13.59 -6.75
CA PRO A 109 2.08 -12.87 -6.01
C PRO A 109 0.93 -12.41 -6.92
N ARG A 110 -0.28 -12.32 -6.36
CA ARG A 110 -1.46 -11.80 -7.08
C ARG A 110 -1.17 -10.44 -7.70
N SER A 111 -0.53 -9.55 -6.93
CA SER A 111 -0.18 -8.21 -7.39
C SER A 111 1.32 -8.02 -7.30
N ILE A 112 1.89 -7.33 -8.28
CA ILE A 112 3.32 -6.97 -8.33
C ILE A 112 3.37 -5.48 -8.58
N LEU A 113 4.02 -4.75 -7.68
CA LEU A 113 3.96 -3.30 -7.60
C LEU A 113 5.38 -2.73 -7.59
N MET A 114 5.58 -1.66 -8.35
CA MET A 114 6.73 -0.77 -8.25
C MET A 114 6.27 0.65 -7.96
N PHE A 115 7.15 1.44 -7.35
CA PHE A 115 6.94 2.87 -7.15
C PHE A 115 8.17 3.63 -7.63
N THR A 116 7.95 4.74 -8.33
CA THR A 116 9.00 5.71 -8.66
C THR A 116 8.70 7.00 -7.93
N LEU A 117 9.71 7.55 -7.25
CA LEU A 117 9.68 8.86 -6.63
C LEU A 117 10.50 9.84 -7.48
N ASN A 118 10.01 11.06 -7.61
CA ASN A 118 10.56 12.12 -8.44
C ASN A 118 10.62 13.42 -7.64
N ASP A 119 11.67 14.20 -7.91
CA ASP A 119 11.71 15.60 -7.54
C ASP A 119 10.59 16.34 -8.30
N ALA A 120 9.79 17.13 -7.57
CA ALA A 120 8.58 17.73 -8.14
C ALA A 120 8.87 18.91 -9.08
N ASP A 121 10.03 19.56 -8.93
CA ASP A 121 10.43 20.72 -9.73
C ASP A 121 11.13 20.30 -11.02
N THR A 122 12.18 19.49 -10.90
CA THR A 122 13.02 19.06 -12.03
C THR A 122 12.46 17.84 -12.75
N GLY A 123 11.58 17.07 -12.10
CA GLY A 123 11.11 15.77 -12.59
C GLY A 123 12.14 14.64 -12.50
N ALA A 124 13.35 14.91 -12.00
CA ALA A 124 14.41 13.91 -11.90
C ALA A 124 13.99 12.76 -10.95
N PRO A 125 14.24 11.49 -11.33
CA PRO A 125 13.96 10.37 -10.45
C PRO A 125 14.85 10.43 -9.21
N LEU A 126 14.25 10.22 -8.05
CA LEU A 126 14.96 10.09 -6.77
C LEU A 126 15.16 8.62 -6.42
N ALA A 127 14.11 7.81 -6.60
CA ALA A 127 14.18 6.39 -6.32
C ALA A 127 13.19 5.55 -7.16
N HIS A 128 13.54 4.30 -7.39
CA HIS A 128 12.65 3.27 -7.93
C HIS A 128 12.65 2.05 -7.00
N MET A 129 11.48 1.61 -6.56
CA MET A 129 11.38 0.70 -5.41
C MET A 129 10.28 -0.35 -5.53
N SER A 130 10.49 -1.51 -4.90
CA SER A 130 9.43 -2.49 -4.66
C SER A 130 8.32 -1.87 -3.81
N ALA A 131 7.06 -2.05 -4.22
CA ALA A 131 5.93 -1.37 -3.58
C ALA A 131 4.84 -2.31 -3.04
N ASN A 132 5.08 -3.63 -3.02
CA ASN A 132 4.14 -4.60 -2.46
C ASN A 132 3.87 -4.34 -0.98
N LEU A 133 4.92 -4.25 -0.17
CA LEU A 133 4.81 -3.91 1.26
C LEU A 133 4.36 -2.47 1.47
N LEU A 134 4.95 -1.51 0.73
CA LEU A 134 4.55 -0.10 0.79
C LEU A 134 3.04 0.07 0.59
N SER A 135 2.48 -0.56 -0.44
CA SER A 135 1.03 -0.48 -0.69
C SER A 135 0.21 -1.22 0.36
N ALA A 136 0.70 -2.31 0.94
CA ALA A 136 -0.01 -3.02 2.00
C ALA A 136 -0.07 -2.19 3.28
N TYR A 137 1.08 -1.71 3.76
CA TYR A 137 1.20 -0.96 5.02
C TYR A 137 0.40 0.33 4.99
N ARG A 138 0.58 1.19 3.97
CA ARG A 138 -0.21 2.44 3.85
C ARG A 138 -1.71 2.20 3.78
N THR A 139 -2.15 1.09 3.17
CA THR A 139 -3.59 0.78 3.10
C THR A 139 -4.12 0.28 4.45
N GLY A 140 -3.32 -0.45 5.22
CA GLY A 140 -3.66 -0.82 6.60
C GLY A 140 -3.59 0.35 7.58
N ALA A 141 -2.68 1.29 7.34
CA ALA A 141 -2.51 2.49 8.15
C ALA A 141 -3.70 3.46 8.03
N VAL A 142 -4.33 3.59 6.85
CA VAL A 142 -5.52 4.44 6.64
C VAL A 142 -6.66 4.16 7.66
N PRO A 143 -7.16 2.92 7.82
CA PRO A 143 -8.16 2.65 8.86
C PRO A 143 -7.56 2.74 10.28
N GLY A 144 -6.23 2.64 10.45
CA GLY A 144 -5.55 2.97 11.70
C GLY A 144 -5.67 4.46 12.08
N VAL A 145 -5.49 5.38 11.13
CA VAL A 145 -5.79 6.82 11.35
C VAL A 145 -7.25 7.00 11.76
N GLY A 146 -8.16 6.30 11.07
CA GLY A 146 -9.58 6.27 11.46
C GLY A 146 -9.78 5.77 12.90
N ALA A 147 -9.13 4.68 13.30
CA ALA A 147 -9.24 4.14 14.65
C ALA A 147 -8.67 5.10 15.71
N ARG A 148 -7.53 5.75 15.44
CA ARG A 148 -6.91 6.75 16.34
C ARG A 148 -7.91 7.84 16.75
N HIS A 149 -8.70 8.33 15.80
CA HIS A 149 -9.64 9.44 16.02
C HIS A 149 -11.05 9.00 16.40
N LEU A 150 -11.54 7.89 15.85
CA LEU A 150 -12.95 7.53 15.90
C LEU A 150 -13.26 6.33 16.78
N ALA A 151 -12.27 5.48 17.09
CA ALA A 151 -12.50 4.36 18.00
C ALA A 151 -12.63 4.86 19.45
N ARG A 152 -13.42 4.15 20.27
CA ARG A 152 -13.44 4.42 21.71
C ARG A 152 -12.05 4.16 22.29
N LYS A 153 -11.59 5.03 23.19
CA LYS A 153 -10.26 4.92 23.80
C LYS A 153 -10.11 3.66 24.67
N ASP A 154 -11.22 3.07 25.10
CA ASP A 154 -11.31 1.81 25.85
C ASP A 154 -11.55 0.58 24.96
N SER A 155 -11.38 0.68 23.63
CA SER A 155 -11.61 -0.45 22.72
C SER A 155 -10.63 -1.59 22.99
N ARG A 156 -11.15 -2.80 23.24
CA ARG A 156 -10.36 -4.00 23.53
C ARG A 156 -10.38 -5.06 22.43
N VAL A 157 -11.38 -5.03 21.54
CA VAL A 157 -11.65 -6.11 20.58
C VAL A 157 -11.61 -5.60 19.15
N ILE A 158 -10.79 -6.22 18.30
CA ILE A 158 -10.83 -6.06 16.84
C ILE A 158 -11.76 -7.11 16.24
N GLY A 159 -12.68 -6.70 15.37
CA GLY A 159 -13.39 -7.58 14.45
C GLY A 159 -12.75 -7.56 13.06
N LEU A 160 -12.22 -8.69 12.59
CA LEU A 160 -11.55 -8.81 11.30
C LEU A 160 -12.33 -9.74 10.35
N LEU A 161 -12.78 -9.21 9.21
CA LEU A 161 -13.31 -9.99 8.10
C LEU A 161 -12.26 -10.02 6.97
N GLY A 162 -11.64 -11.19 6.76
CA GLY A 162 -10.62 -11.38 5.72
C GLY A 162 -9.18 -11.34 6.25
N PRO A 163 -8.62 -12.51 6.66
CA PRO A 163 -7.27 -12.62 7.25
C PRO A 163 -6.12 -12.58 6.22
N GLY A 164 -6.29 -11.82 5.13
CA GLY A 164 -5.25 -11.63 4.12
C GLY A 164 -4.20 -10.59 4.54
N VAL A 165 -3.27 -10.28 3.62
CA VAL A 165 -2.22 -9.26 3.83
C VAL A 165 -2.82 -7.93 4.32
N MET A 166 -3.90 -7.46 3.69
CA MET A 166 -4.59 -6.22 4.09
C MET A 166 -5.16 -6.29 5.51
N GLY A 167 -5.69 -7.46 5.90
CA GLY A 167 -6.23 -7.67 7.24
C GLY A 167 -5.13 -7.65 8.30
N LYS A 168 -3.98 -8.27 8.01
CA LYS A 168 -2.79 -8.22 8.88
C LYS A 168 -2.32 -6.79 9.11
N THR A 169 -2.16 -6.00 8.04
CA THR A 169 -1.72 -4.61 8.16
C THR A 169 -2.75 -3.73 8.87
N ALA A 170 -4.05 -3.96 8.67
CA ALA A 170 -5.09 -3.23 9.41
C ALA A 170 -5.07 -3.57 10.91
N VAL A 171 -4.91 -4.85 11.28
CA VAL A 171 -4.73 -5.27 12.68
C VAL A 171 -3.50 -4.62 13.30
N ALA A 172 -2.37 -4.64 12.60
CA ALA A 172 -1.14 -3.99 13.05
C ALA A 172 -1.35 -2.50 13.33
N ALA A 173 -2.07 -1.80 12.45
CA ALA A 173 -2.38 -0.38 12.61
C ALA A 173 -3.30 -0.13 13.81
N PHE A 174 -4.31 -0.99 14.02
CA PHE A 174 -5.22 -0.87 15.16
C PHE A 174 -4.48 -1.09 16.49
N ILE A 175 -3.64 -2.13 16.57
CA ILE A 175 -2.82 -2.38 17.76
C ILE A 175 -1.88 -1.20 18.04
N ALA A 176 -1.31 -0.60 16.99
CA ALA A 176 -0.40 0.55 17.13
C ALA A 176 -1.08 1.81 17.72
N VAL A 177 -2.38 2.01 17.47
CA VAL A 177 -3.08 3.25 17.89
C VAL A 177 -4.10 3.06 19.01
N CYS A 178 -4.50 1.82 19.30
CA CYS A 178 -5.44 1.47 20.35
C CYS A 178 -4.75 0.51 21.33
N PRO A 179 -4.05 1.03 22.35
CA PRO A 179 -3.14 0.25 23.19
C PRO A 179 -3.84 -0.76 24.12
N LEU A 180 -5.17 -0.66 24.28
CA LEU A 180 -5.96 -1.57 25.14
C LEU A 180 -6.52 -2.78 24.40
N ILE A 181 -6.21 -2.94 23.12
CA ILE A 181 -6.62 -4.12 22.34
C ILE A 181 -5.91 -5.36 22.89
N ASP A 182 -6.71 -6.37 23.20
CA ASP A 182 -6.25 -7.68 23.70
C ASP A 182 -6.88 -8.86 22.93
N THR A 183 -7.93 -8.61 22.13
CA THR A 183 -8.70 -9.67 21.49
C THR A 183 -8.88 -9.39 20.00
N ILE A 184 -8.63 -10.39 19.16
CA ILE A 184 -8.93 -10.34 17.72
C ILE A 184 -9.96 -11.42 17.37
N LYS A 185 -11.16 -11.01 16.98
CA LYS A 185 -12.20 -11.90 16.43
C LYS A 185 -12.08 -11.90 14.91
N VAL A 186 -11.67 -13.04 14.34
CA VAL A 186 -11.38 -13.14 12.90
C VAL A 186 -12.31 -14.11 12.18
N LYS A 187 -12.79 -13.70 10.99
CA LYS A 187 -13.53 -14.55 10.06
C LYS A 187 -12.82 -14.60 8.71
N GLY A 188 -12.50 -15.81 8.25
CA GLY A 188 -11.96 -16.09 6.92
C GLY A 188 -12.86 -17.03 6.11
N ARG A 189 -12.64 -17.08 4.79
CA ARG A 189 -13.36 -18.01 3.87
C ARG A 189 -12.80 -19.43 3.86
N GLY A 190 -11.59 -19.66 4.37
CA GLY A 190 -10.95 -20.99 4.31
C GLY A 190 -9.90 -21.17 5.39
N GLN A 191 -9.81 -22.40 5.91
CA GLN A 191 -9.03 -22.76 7.09
C GLN A 191 -7.55 -22.38 6.96
N ARG A 192 -6.89 -22.76 5.87
CA ARG A 192 -5.48 -22.43 5.61
C ARG A 192 -5.13 -20.95 5.76
N ARG A 193 -6.03 -20.04 5.35
CA ARG A 193 -5.78 -18.59 5.49
C ARG A 193 -5.96 -18.11 6.93
N LEU A 194 -6.86 -18.75 7.67
CA LEU A 194 -7.05 -18.50 9.09
C LEU A 194 -5.82 -18.96 9.87
N ASP A 195 -5.33 -20.18 9.60
CA ASP A 195 -4.15 -20.74 10.26
C ASP A 195 -2.92 -19.84 10.02
N ASN A 196 -2.65 -19.48 8.76
CA ASN A 196 -1.57 -18.55 8.40
C ASN A 196 -1.68 -17.15 9.05
N PHE A 197 -2.89 -16.76 9.44
CA PHE A 197 -3.10 -15.51 10.16
C PHE A 197 -2.86 -15.69 11.65
N LEU A 198 -3.38 -16.76 12.25
CA LEU A 198 -3.16 -17.08 13.66
C LEU A 198 -1.66 -17.26 13.95
N THR A 199 -0.92 -18.00 13.12
CA THR A 199 0.54 -18.12 13.22
C THR A 199 1.22 -16.76 13.21
N TRP A 200 0.82 -15.86 12.29
CA TRP A 200 1.38 -14.53 12.23
C TRP A 200 1.05 -13.68 13.46
N VAL A 201 -0.16 -13.77 14.03
CA VAL A 201 -0.50 -13.09 15.28
C VAL A 201 0.37 -13.64 16.42
N GLN A 202 0.55 -14.96 16.52
CA GLN A 202 1.39 -15.58 17.55
C GLN A 202 2.85 -15.10 17.46
N GLU A 203 3.40 -15.00 16.26
CA GLU A 203 4.78 -14.58 16.03
C GLU A 203 4.99 -13.08 16.24
N THR A 204 4.00 -12.25 15.86
CA THR A 204 4.15 -10.78 15.82
C THR A 204 3.61 -10.11 17.08
N TYR A 205 2.58 -10.69 17.70
CA TYR A 205 1.86 -10.17 18.86
C TYR A 205 1.58 -11.29 19.88
N PRO A 206 2.63 -11.92 20.46
CA PRO A 206 2.46 -13.04 21.39
C PRO A 206 1.56 -12.72 22.58
N GLN A 207 1.53 -11.45 23.02
CA GLN A 207 0.66 -10.96 24.10
C GLN A 207 -0.84 -11.10 23.82
N MET A 208 -1.26 -11.37 22.57
CA MET A 208 -2.66 -11.61 22.20
C MET A 208 -3.13 -13.04 22.52
N PHE A 209 -2.23 -13.88 23.04
CA PHE A 209 -2.50 -15.27 23.43
C PHE A 209 -2.30 -15.53 24.93
N GLU A 210 -2.02 -14.48 25.71
CA GLU A 210 -1.95 -14.50 27.18
C GLU A 210 -3.35 -14.26 27.78
#